data_AF-A0A257P1T6-F1
#
_entry.id   AF-A0A257P1T6-F1
#
_cell.length_a   1.000
_cell.length_b   1.000
_cell.length_c   1.000
_cell.angle_alpha   90.00
_cell.angle_beta   90.00
_cell.angle_gamma   90.00
#
_symmetry.space_group_name_H-M   'P 1'
#
loop_
_entity.id
_entity.type
_entity.pdbx_description
1 polymer ?
#
loop_
_entity_poly.entity_id
_entity_poly.type
_entity_poly.pdbx_seq_one_letter_code
_entity_poly.pdbx_strand_id
1 'polypeptide(L)'
;LTLEDPNPPHSYVLRFEGNAGSAGFGLGRALVALQPTPDGGTQMNYQATAEVGGAIGQLGKGTVDSTAQSLAETFFSRFDQVMRGQIPVDDGAGVLDRLWNVLPPWGWAVSTLVLVFIVYWGLHGTW
;
A
#
# COMPACT_ATOMS: atom_id res chain seq x y z
N LEU A 1 2.23 12.99 -1.37
CA LEU A 1 3.37 12.90 -0.43
C LEU A 1 4.44 13.88 -0.89
N THR A 2 4.83 14.81 -0.03
CA THR A 2 5.85 15.82 -0.29
C THR A 2 6.88 15.85 0.83
N LEU A 3 8.13 16.19 0.48
CA LEU A 3 9.21 16.44 1.43
C LEU A 3 9.32 17.95 1.62
N GLU A 4 9.35 18.39 2.87
CA GLU A 4 9.42 19.79 3.29
C GLU A 4 10.57 19.97 4.30
N ASP A 5 11.05 21.20 4.42
CA ASP A 5 12.11 21.61 5.34
C ASP A 5 13.33 20.65 5.39
N PRO A 6 13.91 20.25 4.23
CA PRO A 6 15.05 19.35 4.24
C PRO A 6 16.27 20.05 4.86
N ASN A 7 16.82 19.44 5.91
CA ASN A 7 18.05 19.85 6.55
C ASN A 7 19.01 18.65 6.63
N PRO A 8 19.61 18.22 5.51
CA PRO A 8 20.52 17.07 5.51
C PRO A 8 21.79 17.33 6.33
N PRO A 9 22.33 16.33 7.06
CA PRO A 9 21.81 14.98 7.29
C PRO A 9 20.87 14.86 8.50
N HIS A 10 20.41 15.97 9.06
CA HIS A 10 19.86 16.05 10.42
C HIS A 10 18.35 15.92 10.52
N SER A 11 17.57 16.46 9.58
CA SER A 11 16.12 16.42 9.70
C SER A 11 15.39 16.67 8.39
N TYR A 12 14.13 16.27 8.33
CA TYR A 12 13.20 16.62 7.27
C TYR A 12 11.75 16.46 7.74
N VAL A 13 10.83 17.07 7.01
CA VAL A 13 9.39 16.93 7.23
C VAL A 13 8.77 16.18 6.05
N LEU A 14 7.95 15.17 6.34
CA LEU A 14 7.10 14.52 5.35
C LEU A 14 5.67 15.02 5.50
N ARG A 15 5.07 15.44 4.39
CA ARG A 15 3.66 15.83 4.34
C ARG A 15 2.88 14.86 3.47
N PHE A 16 1.81 14.32 4.03
CA PHE A 16 0.94 13.34 3.39
C PHE A 16 -0.43 13.98 3.19
N GLU A 17 -1.02 13.78 2.04
CA GLU A 17 -2.39 14.18 1.75
C GLU A 17 -3.09 13.01 1.08
N GLY A 18 -4.32 12.73 1.50
CA GLY A 18 -5.20 11.74 0.92
C GLY A 18 -6.59 12.32 0.78
N ASN A 19 -7.19 12.14 -0.39
CA ASN A 19 -8.56 12.58 -0.66
C ASN A 19 -9.34 11.38 -1.18
N ALA A 20 -10.43 11.06 -0.48
CA ALA A 20 -11.33 9.96 -0.80
C ALA A 20 -12.69 10.46 -1.32
N GLY A 21 -12.75 11.70 -1.81
CA GLY A 21 -13.96 12.34 -2.31
C GLY A 21 -15.02 12.51 -1.22
N SER A 22 -16.21 11.96 -1.44
CA SER A 22 -17.32 12.03 -0.49
C SER A 22 -17.05 11.28 0.82
N ALA A 23 -16.12 10.32 0.83
CA ALA A 23 -15.74 9.60 2.05
C ALA A 23 -14.92 10.49 3.01
N GLY A 24 -14.21 11.49 2.49
CA GLY A 24 -13.46 12.46 3.30
C GLY A 24 -12.04 12.69 2.83
N PHE A 25 -11.22 13.24 3.72
CA PHE A 25 -9.82 13.56 3.48
C PHE A 25 -8.95 13.27 4.70
N GLY A 26 -7.66 13.06 4.48
CA GLY A 26 -6.64 12.91 5.50
C GLY A 26 -5.41 13.75 5.19
N LEU A 27 -4.95 14.53 6.16
CA LEU A 27 -3.73 15.34 6.10
C LEU A 27 -2.78 14.83 7.17
N GLY A 28 -1.54 14.50 6.80
CA GLY A 28 -0.52 14.01 7.70
C GLY A 28 0.75 14.85 7.63
N ARG A 29 1.44 14.99 8.75
CA ARG A 29 2.78 15.60 8.85
C ARG A 29 3.64 14.72 9.74
N ALA A 30 4.84 14.37 9.30
CA ALA A 30 5.83 13.67 10.09
C ALA A 30 7.15 14.46 10.13
N LEU A 31 7.58 14.85 11.32
CA LEU A 31 8.90 15.41 11.58
C LEU A 31 9.86 14.26 11.84
N VAL A 32 10.95 14.20 11.07
CA VAL A 32 12.00 13.19 11.22
C VAL A 32 13.30 13.91 11.58
N ALA A 33 13.93 13.48 12.68
CA ALA A 33 15.24 13.94 13.12
C ALA A 33 16.20 12.74 13.21
N LEU A 34 17.40 12.92 12.66
CA LEU A 34 18.45 11.93 12.53
C LEU A 34 19.66 12.42 13.32
N GLN A 35 20.13 11.58 14.25
CA GLN A 35 21.27 11.88 15.09
C GLN A 35 22.29 10.74 15.00
N PRO A 36 23.59 11.03 14.80
CA PRO A 36 24.61 10.00 14.88
C PRO A 36 24.68 9.45 16.30
N THR A 37 24.84 8.14 16.45
CA THR A 37 25.07 7.50 17.75
C THR A 37 26.55 7.28 17.99
N PRO A 38 27.00 7.20 19.26
CA PRO A 38 28.41 6.96 19.60
C PRO A 38 28.99 5.67 19.00
N ASP A 39 28.14 4.66 18.78
CA ASP A 39 28.53 3.35 18.25
C ASP A 39 28.63 3.32 16.71
N GLY A 40 28.55 4.48 16.05
CA GLY A 40 28.57 4.59 14.58
C GLY A 40 27.24 4.30 13.89
N GLY A 41 26.15 4.19 14.65
CA GLY A 41 24.79 4.07 14.14
C GLY A 41 24.11 5.43 13.92
N THR A 42 22.84 5.40 13.52
CA THR A 42 22.00 6.59 13.42
C THR A 42 20.70 6.36 14.19
N GLN A 43 20.43 7.22 15.16
CA GLN A 43 19.17 7.26 15.87
C GLN A 43 18.19 8.13 15.09
N MET A 44 17.04 7.56 14.76
CA MET A 44 15.94 8.25 14.10
C MET A 44 14.82 8.52 15.11
N ASN A 45 14.60 9.80 15.41
CA ASN A 45 13.44 10.26 16.17
C ASN A 45 12.37 10.75 15.20
N TYR A 46 11.13 10.30 15.38
CA TYR A 46 10.03 10.72 14.53
C TYR A 46 8.81 11.13 15.35
N GLN A 47 8.09 12.15 14.88
CA GLN A 47 6.80 12.55 15.42
C GLN A 47 5.84 12.75 14.26
N ALA A 48 4.75 11.97 14.24
CA ALA A 48 3.72 12.04 13.21
C ALA A 48 2.40 12.53 13.78
N THR A 49 1.76 13.45 13.06
CA THR A 49 0.43 13.97 13.35
C THR A 49 -0.43 13.78 12.10
N ALA A 50 -1.66 13.32 12.27
CA ALA A 50 -2.61 13.20 11.17
C ALA A 50 -3.96 13.77 11.57
N GLU A 51 -4.62 14.42 10.62
CA GLU A 51 -5.96 14.96 10.71
C GLU A 51 -6.82 14.31 9.63
N VAL A 52 -8.03 13.89 9.99
CA VAL A 52 -8.98 13.23 9.10
C VAL A 52 -10.34 13.92 9.24
N GLY A 53 -10.95 14.25 8.11
CA GLY A 53 -12.23 14.98 8.03
C GLY A 53 -13.18 14.37 7.00
N GLY A 54 -14.43 14.86 6.97
CA GLY A 54 -15.49 14.35 6.10
C GLY A 54 -16.36 13.28 6.75
N ALA A 55 -16.92 12.35 5.97
CA ALA A 55 -17.80 11.30 6.49
C ALA A 55 -17.08 10.36 7.46
N ILE A 56 -15.81 10.01 7.18
CA ILE A 56 -14.98 9.18 8.07
C ILE A 56 -14.66 9.92 9.38
N GLY A 57 -14.43 11.23 9.33
CA GLY A 57 -14.18 12.05 10.53
C GLY A 57 -15.38 12.14 11.49
N GLN A 58 -16.61 11.91 10.97
CA GLN A 58 -17.84 11.92 11.77
C GLN A 58 -18.05 10.63 12.58
N LEU A 59 -17.30 9.55 12.29
CA LEU A 59 -17.39 8.28 13.04
C LEU A 59 -16.81 8.36 14.46
N GLY A 60 -16.22 9.51 14.84
CA GLY A 60 -15.66 9.79 16.16
C GLY A 60 -14.23 9.27 16.31
N LYS A 61 -13.38 10.03 17.04
CA LYS A 61 -11.94 9.74 17.20
C LYS A 61 -11.64 8.30 17.66
N GLY A 62 -12.41 7.78 18.63
CA GLY A 62 -12.13 6.44 19.20
C GLY A 62 -12.25 5.26 18.21
N THR A 63 -13.22 5.28 17.29
CA THR A 63 -13.43 4.20 16.32
C THR A 63 -12.38 4.25 15.20
N VAL A 64 -12.03 5.45 14.76
CA VAL A 64 -10.98 5.67 13.74
C VAL A 64 -9.61 5.32 14.31
N ASP A 65 -9.30 5.78 15.52
CA ASP A 65 -8.01 5.54 16.18
C ASP A 65 -7.80 4.05 16.47
N SER A 66 -8.80 3.33 16.98
CA SER A 66 -8.69 1.88 17.25
C SER A 66 -8.50 1.06 15.97
N THR A 67 -9.19 1.42 14.89
CA THR A 67 -9.02 0.75 13.58
C THR A 67 -7.65 1.05 13.00
N ALA A 68 -7.20 2.30 13.06
CA ALA A 68 -5.87 2.71 12.59
C ALA A 68 -4.76 2.02 13.39
N GLN A 69 -4.91 1.92 14.72
CA GLN A 69 -3.97 1.21 15.59
C GLN A 69 -3.90 -0.28 15.25
N SER A 70 -5.05 -0.95 15.08
CA SER A 70 -5.10 -2.36 14.71
C SER A 70 -4.46 -2.63 13.34
N LEU A 71 -4.68 -1.75 12.37
CA LEU A 71 -4.05 -1.82 11.05
C LEU A 71 -2.54 -1.60 11.12
N ALA A 72 -2.09 -0.63 11.92
CA ALA A 72 -0.67 -0.37 12.12
C ALA A 72 0.03 -1.57 12.79
N GLU A 73 -0.58 -2.16 13.82
CA GLU A 73 -0.04 -3.34 14.50
C GLU A 73 0.06 -4.54 13.56
N THR A 74 -0.98 -4.78 12.75
CA THR A 74 -0.98 -5.84 11.74
C THR A 74 0.12 -5.61 10.69
N PHE A 75 0.29 -4.36 10.23
CA PHE A 75 1.34 -4.00 9.29
C PHE A 75 2.73 -4.27 9.87
N PHE A 76 3.02 -3.75 11.07
CA PHE A 76 4.35 -3.90 11.68
C PHE A 76 4.67 -5.34 12.06
N SER A 77 3.68 -6.11 12.52
CA SER A 77 3.83 -7.54 12.80
C SER A 77 4.25 -8.30 11.54
N ARG A 78 3.58 -8.06 10.41
CA ARG A 78 3.95 -8.68 9.13
C ARG A 78 5.27 -8.17 8.59
N PHE A 79 5.53 -6.87 8.71
CA PHE A 79 6.78 -6.26 8.27
C PHE A 79 7.99 -6.85 8.99
N ASP A 80 7.93 -7.01 10.32
CA ASP A 80 9.00 -7.65 11.10
C ASP A 80 9.22 -9.10 10.67
N GLN A 81 8.15 -9.86 10.47
CA GLN A 81 8.24 -11.24 9.97
C GLN A 81 8.89 -11.32 8.58
N VAL A 82 8.56 -10.40 7.67
CA VAL A 82 9.19 -10.31 6.35
C VAL A 82 10.66 -9.92 6.46
N MET A 83 10.99 -8.91 7.26
CA MET A 83 12.38 -8.46 7.47
C MET A 83 13.26 -9.53 8.12
N ARG A 84 12.68 -10.41 8.93
CA ARG A 84 13.35 -11.59 9.51
C ARG A 84 13.41 -12.78 8.55
N GLY A 85 12.84 -12.69 7.35
CA GLY A 85 12.77 -13.78 6.37
C GLY A 85 11.85 -14.94 6.77
N GLN A 86 10.93 -14.70 7.71
CA GLN A 86 9.98 -15.72 8.20
C GLN A 86 8.76 -15.86 7.29
N ILE A 87 8.44 -14.82 6.53
CA ILE A 87 7.40 -14.85 5.50
C ILE A 87 8.08 -14.64 4.14
N PRO A 88 7.87 -15.54 3.17
CA PRO A 88 8.25 -15.27 1.79
C PRO A 88 7.50 -14.02 1.32
N VAL A 89 8.23 -13.02 0.80
CA VAL A 89 7.60 -11.88 0.15
C VAL A 89 6.78 -12.43 -1.01
N ASP A 90 5.46 -12.31 -0.91
CA ASP A 90 4.57 -12.73 -1.99
C ASP A 90 4.54 -11.59 -3.01
N ASP A 91 5.37 -11.71 -4.04
CA ASP A 91 5.57 -10.69 -5.08
C ASP A 91 4.34 -10.52 -6.01
N GLY A 92 3.18 -11.06 -5.63
CA GLY A 92 1.95 -11.05 -6.43
C GLY A 92 1.95 -12.03 -7.60
N ALA A 93 3.12 -12.58 -7.96
CA ALA A 93 3.27 -13.60 -8.99
C ALA A 93 2.46 -14.88 -8.68
N GLY A 94 2.37 -15.25 -7.40
CA GLY A 94 1.68 -16.46 -6.95
C GLY A 94 0.16 -16.47 -7.17
N VAL A 95 -0.47 -15.31 -7.40
CA VAL A 95 -1.92 -15.23 -7.64
C VAL A 95 -2.26 -15.78 -9.03
N LEU A 96 -1.49 -15.43 -10.05
CA LEU A 96 -1.70 -15.94 -11.42
C LEU A 96 -1.35 -17.43 -11.51
N ASP A 97 -0.27 -17.86 -10.86
CA ASP A 97 0.12 -19.29 -10.79
C ASP A 97 -0.91 -20.15 -10.05
N ARG A 98 -1.49 -19.63 -8.96
CA ARG A 98 -2.55 -20.32 -8.22
C ARG A 98 -3.84 -20.39 -9.02
N LEU A 99 -4.18 -19.35 -9.78
CA LEU A 99 -5.34 -19.38 -10.69
C LEU A 99 -5.13 -20.39 -11.83
N TRP A 100 -3.93 -20.46 -12.40
CA TRP A 100 -3.60 -21.39 -13.48
C TRP A 100 -3.78 -22.86 -13.10
N ASN A 101 -3.32 -23.24 -11.90
CA ASN A 101 -3.43 -24.62 -11.40
C ASN A 101 -4.83 -24.99 -10.89
N VAL A 102 -5.69 -24.01 -10.59
CA VAL A 102 -7.05 -24.23 -10.09
C VAL A 102 -8.09 -24.19 -11.23
N LEU A 103 -7.75 -23.64 -12.39
CA LEU A 103 -8.66 -23.61 -13.53
C LEU A 103 -8.91 -25.03 -14.07
N PRO A 104 -10.17 -25.49 -14.10
CA PRO A 104 -10.51 -26.79 -14.66
C PRO A 104 -10.13 -26.86 -16.15
N PRO A 105 -10.02 -28.08 -16.73
CA PRO A 105 -9.65 -28.26 -18.14
C PRO A 105 -10.53 -27.49 -19.14
N TRP A 106 -11.78 -27.17 -18.78
CA TRP A 106 -12.70 -26.38 -19.61
C TRP A 106 -12.35 -24.89 -19.67
N GLY A 107 -11.59 -24.33 -18.72
CA GLY A 107 -11.16 -22.93 -18.75
C GLY A 107 -10.24 -22.61 -19.91
N TRP A 108 -9.39 -23.58 -20.30
CA TRP A 108 -8.54 -23.53 -21.47
C TRP A 108 -9.33 -23.52 -22.78
N ALA A 109 -10.42 -24.28 -22.84
CA ALA A 109 -11.32 -24.30 -23.99
C ALA A 109 -12.03 -22.95 -24.18
N VAL A 110 -12.45 -22.30 -23.09
CA VAL A 110 -13.05 -20.95 -23.12
C VAL A 110 -12.03 -19.89 -23.54
N SER A 111 -10.82 -19.90 -22.99
CA SER A 111 -9.75 -18.99 -23.40
C SER A 111 -9.42 -19.12 -24.89
N THR A 112 -9.32 -20.36 -25.38
CA THR A 112 -9.09 -20.63 -26.81
C THR A 112 -10.25 -20.16 -27.67
N LEU A 113 -11.50 -20.39 -27.25
CA LEU A 113 -12.70 -19.91 -27.96
C LEU A 113 -12.75 -18.39 -28.04
N VAL A 114 -12.43 -17.69 -26.96
CA VAL A 114 -12.40 -16.22 -26.92
C VAL A 114 -11.29 -15.67 -27.83
N LEU A 115 -10.10 -16.27 -27.82
CA LEU A 115 -9.03 -15.90 -28.74
C LEU A 115 -9.42 -16.15 -30.21
N VAL A 116 -9.99 -17.31 -30.53
CA VAL A 116 -10.48 -17.61 -31.88
C VAL A 116 -11.59 -16.63 -32.27
N PHE A 117 -12.49 -16.28 -31.37
CA PHE A 117 -13.54 -15.30 -31.61
C PHE A 117 -12.98 -13.90 -31.89
N ILE A 118 -12.02 -13.42 -31.09
CA ILE A 118 -11.36 -12.14 -31.27
C ILE A 118 -10.57 -12.11 -32.59
N VAL A 119 -9.87 -13.19 -32.93
CA VAL A 119 -9.11 -13.30 -34.19
C VAL A 119 -10.05 -13.37 -35.38
N TYR A 120 -11.13 -14.14 -35.29
CA TYR A 120 -12.15 -14.25 -36.34
C TYR A 120 -12.84 -12.91 -36.58
N TRP A 121 -13.28 -12.22 -35.53
CA TRP A 121 -13.89 -10.89 -35.65
C TRP A 121 -12.89 -9.80 -36.02
N GLY A 122 -11.65 -9.86 -35.51
CA GLY A 122 -10.60 -8.88 -35.78
C GLY A 122 -10.02 -8.97 -37.19
N LEU A 123 -10.02 -10.15 -37.81
CA LEU A 123 -9.62 -10.34 -39.21
C LEU A 123 -10.76 -10.12 -40.21
N HIS A 124 -12.03 -10.32 -39.81
CA HIS A 124 -13.20 -10.10 -40.68
C HIS A 124 -13.92 -8.76 -40.46
N GLY A 125 -13.53 -7.99 -39.44
CA GLY A 125 -14.01 -6.64 -39.16
C GLY A 125 -13.18 -5.56 -39.85
N THR A 126 -13.14 -5.54 -41.18
CA THR A 126 -12.96 -4.28 -41.90
C THR A 126 -14.34 -3.64 -42.00
N TRP A 127 -14.64 -2.63 -41.18
CA TRP A 127 -15.45 -1.41 -41.45
C TRP A 127 -15.47 -0.56 -40.18
#